data_AF-A0A840UQ98-F1
#
_entry.id   AF-A0A840UQ98-F1
#
_cell.length_a   1.000
_cell.length_b   1.000
_cell.length_c   1.000
_cell.angle_alpha   90.00
_cell.angle_beta   90.00
_cell.angle_gamma   90.00
#
_symmetry.space_group_name_H-M   'P 1'
#
loop_
_entity.id
_entity.type
_entity.pdbx_description
1 polymer ?
#
loop_
_entity_poly.entity_id
_entity_poly.type
_entity_poly.pdbx_seq_one_letter_code
_entity_poly.pdbx_strand_id
1 'polypeptide(L)'
;MSTGIESIVLKCGARTITDCSSIILVPKIAIAEPGYIRTMTVKESAHVKHEFHTMAQMAYFQFQDGELEITPLDGSLRVSGRGDAEELVAGLALYRDTEGRFYALMHDGQDGKKLIEAAYRFCTRWIRLDI
;
A
#
# COMPACT_ATOMS: atom_id res chain seq x y z
N MET A 1 -26.06 14.33 -11.68
CA MET A 1 -24.58 14.36 -11.73
C MET A 1 -24.13 12.99 -11.26
N SER A 2 -23.44 12.23 -12.12
CA SER A 2 -23.02 10.87 -11.80
C SER A 2 -22.01 10.94 -10.65
N THR A 3 -22.41 10.48 -9.46
CA THR A 3 -21.49 10.23 -8.35
C THR A 3 -20.64 9.03 -8.76
N GLY A 4 -19.54 9.33 -9.47
CA GLY A 4 -18.58 8.33 -9.89
C GLY A 4 -18.11 7.57 -8.67
N ILE A 5 -18.19 6.25 -8.72
CA ILE A 5 -17.55 5.39 -7.73
C ILE A 5 -16.07 5.74 -7.78
N GLU A 6 -15.59 6.48 -6.80
CA GLU A 6 -14.17 6.82 -6.67
C GLU A 6 -13.46 5.56 -6.20
N SER A 7 -13.16 4.67 -7.13
CA SER A 7 -12.45 3.42 -6.86
C SER A 7 -10.95 3.61 -7.04
N ILE A 8 -10.17 2.89 -6.23
CA ILE A 8 -8.76 2.68 -6.51
C ILE A 8 -8.65 1.48 -7.43
N VAL A 9 -8.04 1.68 -8.59
CA VAL A 9 -7.81 0.62 -9.56
C VAL A 9 -6.32 0.29 -9.59
N LEU A 10 -6.00 -0.98 -9.36
CA LEU A 10 -4.65 -1.51 -9.46
C LEU A 10 -4.51 -2.32 -10.76
N LYS A 11 -3.48 -2.03 -11.56
CA LYS A 11 -3.19 -2.74 -12.81
C LYS A 11 -1.76 -3.27 -12.78
N CYS A 12 -1.62 -4.57 -12.99
CA CYS A 12 -0.33 -5.26 -13.07
C CYS A 12 -0.41 -6.30 -14.20
N GLY A 13 0.27 -6.05 -15.32
CA GLY A 13 0.15 -6.89 -16.51
C GLY A 13 -1.31 -7.06 -16.97
N ALA A 14 -1.79 -8.31 -17.03
CA ALA A 14 -3.18 -8.65 -17.37
C ALA A 14 -4.15 -8.59 -16.18
N ARG A 15 -3.65 -8.46 -14.95
CA ARG A 15 -4.47 -8.43 -13.73
C ARG A 15 -4.94 -7.01 -13.46
N THR A 16 -6.24 -6.87 -13.23
CA THR A 16 -6.86 -5.63 -12.77
C THR A 16 -7.62 -5.89 -11.47
N ILE A 17 -7.37 -5.09 -10.45
CA ILE A 17 -8.04 -5.13 -9.14
C ILE A 17 -8.83 -3.83 -9.03
N THR A 18 -10.14 -3.93 -8.83
CA THR A 18 -11.07 -2.77 -8.84
C THR A 18 -11.78 -2.55 -7.51
N ASP A 19 -11.59 -3.47 -6.56
CA ASP A 19 -12.16 -3.47 -5.22
C ASP A 19 -11.17 -2.99 -4.17
N CYS A 20 -10.11 -2.27 -4.55
CA CYS A 20 -9.17 -1.68 -3.59
C CYS A 20 -9.80 -0.47 -2.88
N SER A 21 -9.79 -0.49 -1.55
CA SER A 21 -10.29 0.61 -0.70
C SER A 21 -9.18 1.49 -0.17
N SER A 22 -8.02 0.92 0.17
CA SER A 22 -6.86 1.63 0.72
C SER A 22 -5.57 0.95 0.29
N ILE A 23 -4.52 1.71 -0.02
CA ILE A 23 -3.21 1.17 -0.43
C ILE A 23 -2.05 2.03 0.09
N ILE A 24 -0.97 1.35 0.47
CA ILE A 24 0.35 1.91 0.77
C ILE A 24 1.31 1.41 -0.30
N LEU A 25 1.94 2.33 -1.02
CA LEU A 25 2.99 2.05 -1.99
C LEU A 25 4.35 2.34 -1.35
N VAL A 26 5.19 1.32 -1.30
CA VAL A 26 6.51 1.36 -0.69
C VAL A 26 7.54 1.06 -1.78
N PRO A 27 7.99 2.09 -2.52
CA PRO A 27 9.00 1.89 -3.55
C PRO A 27 10.32 1.46 -2.93
N LYS A 28 11.16 0.74 -3.71
CA LYS A 28 12.48 0.29 -3.25
C LYS A 28 13.32 1.39 -2.60
N ILE A 29 13.25 2.61 -3.15
CA ILE A 29 13.97 3.78 -2.64
C ILE A 29 13.54 4.17 -1.21
N ALA A 30 12.32 3.81 -0.79
CA ALA A 30 11.79 4.13 0.54
C ALA A 30 12.57 3.49 1.70
N ILE A 31 13.39 2.46 1.44
CA ILE A 31 14.31 1.90 2.43
C ILE A 31 15.31 2.96 2.90
N ALA A 32 15.78 3.81 1.97
CA ALA A 32 16.69 4.91 2.27
C ALA A 32 15.93 6.23 2.50
N GLU A 33 14.87 6.47 1.73
CA GLU A 33 14.14 7.75 1.67
C GLU A 33 12.63 7.55 1.88
N PRO A 34 12.15 7.46 3.13
CA PRO A 34 10.74 7.15 3.43
C PRO A 34 9.73 8.14 2.84
N GLY A 35 10.15 9.34 2.45
CA GLY A 35 9.30 10.37 1.82
C GLY A 35 8.75 9.98 0.44
N TYR A 36 9.24 8.89 -0.17
CA TYR A 36 8.68 8.32 -1.39
C TYR A 36 7.54 7.34 -1.15
N ILE A 37 7.21 7.01 0.10
CA ILE A 37 6.01 6.22 0.41
C ILE A 37 4.78 7.05 0.02
N ARG A 38 3.84 6.41 -0.65
CA ARG A 38 2.57 7.01 -1.07
C ARG A 38 1.42 6.21 -0.48
N THR A 39 0.34 6.90 -0.14
CA THR A 39 -0.86 6.26 0.39
C THR A 39 -2.09 6.81 -0.31
N MET A 40 -3.04 5.95 -0.63
CA MET A 40 -4.29 6.33 -1.28
C MET A 40 -5.44 5.58 -0.62
N THR A 41 -6.59 6.23 -0.46
CA THR A 41 -7.81 5.61 0.06
C THR A 41 -9.05 6.24 -0.56
N VAL A 42 -10.11 5.45 -0.70
CA VAL A 42 -11.44 5.92 -1.12
C VAL A 42 -12.22 6.55 0.03
N LYS A 43 -11.73 6.45 1.27
CA LYS A 43 -12.40 6.96 2.47
C LYS A 43 -12.07 8.43 2.70
N GLU A 44 -13.09 9.27 2.70
CA GLU A 44 -12.98 10.64 3.23
C GLU A 44 -13.13 10.59 4.76
N SER A 45 -12.04 10.41 5.51
CA SER A 45 -12.11 10.52 6.98
C SER A 45 -10.88 11.18 7.60
N ALA A 46 -11.09 11.83 8.74
CA ALA A 46 -10.00 12.39 9.55
C ALA A 46 -9.06 11.32 10.16
N HIS A 47 -9.42 10.02 10.07
CA HIS A 47 -8.68 8.93 10.69
C HIS A 47 -7.88 8.07 9.69
N VAL A 48 -7.73 8.52 8.45
CA VAL A 48 -7.04 7.78 7.38
C VAL A 48 -5.62 7.34 7.75
N LYS A 49 -4.86 8.17 8.50
CA LYS A 49 -3.54 7.80 9.00
C LYS A 49 -3.56 6.57 9.94
N HIS A 50 -4.61 6.40 10.74
CA HIS A 50 -4.74 5.25 11.67
C HIS A 50 -4.99 3.95 10.92
N GLU A 51 -5.71 4.00 9.81
CA GLU A 51 -5.90 2.86 8.93
C GLU A 51 -4.57 2.42 8.31
N PHE A 52 -3.81 3.36 7.74
CA PHE A 52 -2.49 3.04 7.17
C PHE A 52 -1.51 2.52 8.22
N HIS A 53 -1.53 3.08 9.43
CA HIS A 53 -0.74 2.55 10.53
C HIS A 53 -1.14 1.13 10.90
N THR A 54 -2.43 0.84 10.99
CA THR A 54 -2.95 -0.52 11.24
C THR A 54 -2.51 -1.49 10.16
N MET A 55 -2.62 -1.10 8.88
CA MET A 55 -2.17 -1.92 7.75
C MET A 55 -0.67 -2.22 7.80
N ALA A 56 0.15 -1.21 8.04
CA ALA A 56 1.60 -1.38 8.13
C ALA A 56 2.02 -2.21 9.36
N GLN A 57 1.31 -2.05 10.48
CA GLN A 57 1.51 -2.84 11.69
C GLN A 57 1.13 -4.31 11.49
N MET A 58 0.00 -4.58 10.84
CA MET A 58 -0.41 -5.95 10.47
C MET A 58 0.64 -6.62 9.60
N ALA A 59 1.09 -5.97 8.51
CA ALA A 59 2.16 -6.50 7.67
C ALA A 59 3.44 -6.80 8.47
N TYR A 60 3.84 -5.90 9.37
CA TYR A 60 5.05 -6.05 10.16
C TYR A 60 5.00 -7.29 11.06
N PHE A 61 3.93 -7.45 11.84
CA PHE A 61 3.83 -8.59 12.76
C PHE A 61 3.57 -9.90 12.02
N GLN A 62 2.66 -9.94 11.04
CA GLN A 62 2.43 -11.14 10.24
C GLN A 62 3.71 -11.59 9.51
N PHE A 63 4.54 -10.66 9.04
CA PHE A 63 5.82 -11.03 8.42
C PHE A 63 6.81 -11.61 9.44
N GLN A 64 6.86 -11.07 10.66
CA GLN A 64 7.72 -11.60 11.72
C GLN A 64 7.30 -12.98 12.18
N ASP A 65 6.00 -13.23 12.23
CA ASP A 65 5.41 -14.50 12.64
C ASP A 65 5.41 -15.53 11.49
N GLY A 66 5.84 -15.14 10.29
CA GLY A 66 5.86 -16.00 9.10
C GLY A 66 4.48 -16.26 8.49
N GLU A 67 3.49 -15.46 8.84
CA GLU A 67 2.08 -15.59 8.43
C GLU A 67 1.72 -14.67 7.24
N LEU A 68 2.56 -13.69 6.91
CA LEU A 68 2.27 -12.78 5.80
C LEU A 68 2.52 -13.47 4.44
N GLU A 69 1.43 -13.78 3.75
CA GLU A 69 1.48 -14.18 2.35
C GLU A 69 1.76 -12.97 1.45
N ILE A 70 2.93 -12.96 0.80
CA ILE A 70 3.30 -11.93 -0.17
C ILE A 70 3.13 -12.50 -1.58
N THR A 71 2.21 -11.95 -2.35
CA THR A 71 2.00 -12.33 -3.75
C THR A 71 3.02 -11.60 -4.64
N PRO A 72 3.70 -12.29 -5.56
CA PRO A 72 4.63 -11.66 -6.49
C PRO A 72 3.92 -10.68 -7.44
N LEU A 73 4.62 -9.61 -7.81
CA LEU A 73 4.23 -8.63 -8.83
C LEU A 73 5.09 -8.80 -10.08
N ASP A 74 4.42 -9.11 -11.19
CA ASP A 74 5.04 -9.17 -12.51
C ASP A 74 4.97 -7.81 -13.20
N GLY A 75 6.12 -7.14 -13.30
CA GLY A 75 6.23 -5.81 -13.90
C GLY A 75 5.67 -4.69 -13.02
N SER A 76 5.51 -3.50 -13.59
CA SER A 76 5.07 -2.31 -12.85
C SER A 76 3.62 -2.41 -12.38
N LEU A 77 3.36 -2.02 -11.14
CA LEU A 77 2.02 -1.84 -10.60
C LEU A 77 1.57 -0.39 -10.82
N ARG A 78 0.54 -0.18 -11.64
CA ARG A 78 -0.13 1.11 -11.79
C ARG A 78 -1.31 1.22 -10.84
N VAL A 79 -1.40 2.34 -10.13
CA VAL A 79 -2.47 2.65 -9.19
C VAL A 79 -3.13 3.93 -9.63
N SER A 80 -4.45 3.94 -9.76
CA SER A 80 -5.21 5.11 -10.18
C SER A 80 -6.40 5.33 -9.26
N GLY A 81 -6.62 6.59 -8.84
CA GLY A 81 -7.74 7.01 -8.00
C GLY A 81 -7.85 8.54 -7.95
N ARG A 82 -9.04 9.10 -7.72
CA ARG A 82 -9.32 10.55 -7.58
C ARG A 82 -8.48 11.51 -8.46
N GLY A 83 -8.24 11.15 -9.73
CA GLY A 83 -7.50 11.98 -10.69
C GLY A 83 -5.97 11.88 -10.63
N ASP A 84 -5.43 11.15 -9.65
CA ASP A 84 -4.01 10.84 -9.54
C ASP A 84 -3.71 9.42 -10.03
N ALA A 85 -2.50 9.26 -10.57
CA ALA A 85 -1.96 7.98 -10.95
C ALA A 85 -0.53 7.85 -10.42
N GLU A 86 -0.28 6.76 -9.71
CA GLU A 86 1.03 6.40 -9.18
C GLU A 86 1.51 5.12 -9.86
N GLU A 87 2.83 4.99 -10.03
CA GLU A 87 3.45 3.81 -10.61
C GLU A 87 4.53 3.27 -9.67
N LEU A 88 4.38 2.01 -9.29
CA LEU A 88 5.35 1.28 -8.51
C LEU A 88 6.11 0.33 -9.44
N VAL A 89 7.33 0.72 -9.83
CA VAL A 89 8.20 -0.06 -10.73
C VAL A 89 8.95 -1.18 -9.99
N ALA A 90 9.27 -0.95 -8.71
CA ALA A 90 9.91 -1.94 -7.85
C ALA A 90 9.63 -1.62 -6.38
N GLY A 91 9.25 -2.62 -5.60
CA GLY A 91 8.97 -2.48 -4.18
C GLY A 91 7.78 -3.31 -3.73
N LEU A 92 7.11 -2.84 -2.69
CA LEU A 92 5.99 -3.48 -1.99
C LEU A 92 4.74 -2.60 -2.09
N ALA A 93 3.59 -3.22 -2.29
CA ALA A 93 2.28 -2.62 -2.13
C ALA A 93 1.50 -3.38 -1.06
N LEU A 94 0.97 -2.65 -0.08
CA LEU A 94 0.08 -3.19 0.94
C LEU A 94 -1.30 -2.60 0.70
N TYR A 95 -2.31 -3.41 0.43
CA TYR A 95 -3.64 -2.90 0.17
C TYR A 95 -4.72 -3.64 0.94
N ARG A 96 -5.85 -2.96 1.10
CA ARG A 96 -7.07 -3.50 1.66
C ARG A 96 -8.16 -3.38 0.61
N ASP A 97 -8.95 -4.44 0.44
CA ASP A 97 -10.10 -4.38 -0.45
C ASP A 97 -11.32 -3.75 0.23
N THR A 98 -12.47 -3.69 -0.47
CA THR A 98 -13.72 -3.17 0.06
C THR A 98 -14.38 -4.10 1.08
N GLU A 99 -14.00 -5.38 1.15
CA GLU A 99 -14.45 -6.35 2.15
C GLU A 99 -13.60 -6.30 3.43
N GLY A 100 -12.51 -5.52 3.43
CA GLY A 100 -11.59 -5.38 4.54
C GLY A 100 -10.47 -6.41 4.57
N ARG A 101 -10.35 -7.27 3.55
CA ARG A 101 -9.27 -8.25 3.43
C ARG A 101 -7.96 -7.55 3.11
N PHE A 102 -6.88 -8.06 3.69
CA PHE A 102 -5.55 -7.48 3.60
C PHE A 102 -4.66 -8.27 2.66
N TYR A 103 -3.88 -7.57 1.84
CA TYR A 103 -3.05 -8.16 0.82
C TYR A 103 -1.69 -7.47 0.75
N ALA A 104 -0.65 -8.27 0.53
CA ALA A 104 0.70 -7.79 0.24
C ALA A 104 1.13 -8.25 -1.15
N LEU A 105 1.56 -7.30 -1.97
CA LEU A 105 2.08 -7.53 -3.32
C LEU A 105 3.53 -7.03 -3.37
N MET A 106 4.47 -7.81 -3.90
CA MET A 106 5.88 -7.40 -3.94
C MET A 106 6.54 -7.82 -5.25
N HIS A 107 7.37 -6.95 -5.81
CA HIS A 107 8.20 -7.32 -6.95
C HIS A 107 9.24 -8.37 -6.53
N ASP A 108 9.65 -9.23 -7.46
CA ASP A 108 10.66 -10.25 -7.16
C ASP A 108 12.02 -9.65 -6.79
N GLY A 109 12.76 -10.39 -5.95
CA GLY A 109 14.12 -10.04 -5.51
C GLY A 109 14.21 -8.84 -4.57
N GLN A 110 13.09 -8.31 -4.08
CA GLN A 110 13.10 -7.23 -3.09
C GLN A 110 13.36 -7.74 -1.67
N ASP A 111 13.96 -6.88 -0.84
CA ASP A 111 14.13 -7.12 0.60
C ASP A 111 12.83 -6.79 1.33
N GLY A 112 11.92 -7.77 1.38
CA GLY A 112 10.58 -7.63 1.97
C GLY A 112 10.62 -7.15 3.42
N LYS A 113 11.58 -7.65 4.20
CA LYS A 113 11.78 -7.22 5.59
C LYS A 113 12.01 -5.72 5.67
N LYS A 114 12.97 -5.17 4.90
CA LYS A 114 13.28 -3.74 4.94
C LYS A 114 12.15 -2.87 4.42
N LEU A 115 11.43 -3.31 3.40
CA LEU A 115 10.28 -2.57 2.86
C LEU A 115 9.14 -2.49 3.89
N ILE A 116 8.81 -3.60 4.54
CA ILE A 116 7.78 -3.65 5.58
C ILE A 116 8.20 -2.81 6.78
N GLU A 117 9.46 -2.88 7.22
CA GLU A 117 10.01 -2.03 8.27
C GLU A 117 9.92 -0.54 7.91
N ALA A 118 10.21 -0.16 6.66
CA ALA A 118 10.09 1.22 6.19
C ALA A 118 8.65 1.72 6.26
N ALA A 119 7.69 0.92 5.78
CA ALA A 119 6.26 1.22 5.86
C ALA A 119 5.80 1.40 7.32
N TYR A 120 6.15 0.46 8.19
CA TYR A 120 5.77 0.50 9.60
C TYR A 120 6.34 1.73 10.31
N ARG A 121 7.63 2.04 10.11
CA ARG A 121 8.28 3.23 10.70
C ARG A 121 7.67 4.52 10.18
N PHE A 122 7.39 4.60 8.87
CA PHE A 122 6.76 5.75 8.24
C PHE A 122 5.38 6.02 8.85
N CYS A 123 4.48 5.04 8.85
CA CYS A 123 3.14 5.22 9.40
C CYS A 123 3.15 5.47 10.91
N THR A 124 4.06 4.85 11.66
CA THR A 124 4.23 5.11 13.10
C THR A 124 4.64 6.57 13.36
N ARG A 125 5.56 7.12 12.57
CA ARG A 125 5.95 8.53 12.67
C ARG A 125 4.81 9.46 12.28
N TRP A 126 4.08 9.13 11.21
CA TRP A 126 2.96 9.93 10.75
C TRP A 126 1.86 10.08 11.82
N ILE A 127 1.53 8.98 12.52
CA ILE A 127 0.58 9.03 13.65
C ILE A 127 1.09 9.94 14.77
N ARG A 128 2.37 9.83 15.15
CA ARG A 128 2.95 10.57 16.28
C ARG A 128 3.12 12.06 16.03
N LEU A 129 3.38 12.45 14.79
CA LEU A 129 3.69 13.85 14.45
C LEU A 129 2.45 14.66 14.05
N ASP A 130 1.29 14.01 13.88
CA ASP A 130 0.02 14.65 13.45
C ASP A 130 0.17 15.55 12.21
N ILE A 131 1.00 15.10 11.25
CA ILE A 131 1.24 15.76 9.95
C ILE A 131 0.12 15.44 8.98
#